data_AF-A0A7S4KL96-F1
#
_entry.id   AF-A0A7S4KL96-F1
#
_cell.length_a   1.000
_cell.length_b   1.000
_cell.length_c   1.000
_cell.angle_alpha   90.00
_cell.angle_beta   90.00
_cell.angle_gamma   90.00
#
_symmetry.space_group_name_H-M   'P 1'
#
loop_
_entity.id
_entity.type
_entity.pdbx_description
1 polymer ?
#
loop_
_entity_poly.entity_id
_entity_poly.type
_entity_poly.pdbx_seq_one_letter_code
_entity_poly.pdbx_strand_id
1 'polypeptide(L)'
;SLGQGQEPVAEKALERMQVSGGWVMLQNIELVARWLPKLEKKLEVLIEGAHPDFRVFLSSLPQKVVPVQILQNSIKLTNEPPSGLRANMLRAYASFNESVWEGCGKQSELKAIVFSLCFFH
;
A
#
# COMPACT_ATOMS: atom_id res chain seq x y z
N SER A 1 2.39 9.41 -1.36
CA SER A 1 1.13 8.83 -1.88
C SER A 1 0.68 9.65 -3.08
N LEU A 2 0.18 9.01 -4.13
CA LEU A 2 -0.24 9.69 -5.34
C LEU A 2 -1.68 10.18 -5.19
N GLY A 3 -1.85 11.47 -5.44
CA GLY A 3 -3.09 12.21 -5.46
C GLY A 3 -2.92 13.40 -6.39
N GLN A 4 -3.91 14.29 -6.46
CA GLN A 4 -3.88 15.40 -7.42
C GLN A 4 -2.59 16.24 -7.28
N GLY A 5 -1.81 16.33 -8.37
CA GLY A 5 -0.62 17.18 -8.46
C GLY A 5 0.67 16.61 -7.84
N GLN A 6 0.68 15.34 -7.41
CA GLN A 6 1.87 14.70 -6.82
C GLN A 6 2.81 14.09 -7.87
N GLU A 7 2.40 14.01 -9.12
CA GLU A 7 3.13 13.39 -10.22
C GLU A 7 4.52 14.02 -10.43
N PRO A 8 4.68 15.36 -10.43
CA PRO A 8 6.00 15.98 -10.61
C PRO A 8 6.96 15.68 -9.44
N VAL A 9 6.43 15.50 -8.23
CA VAL A 9 7.24 15.16 -7.04
C VAL A 9 7.73 13.72 -7.14
N ALA A 10 6.83 12.80 -7.52
CA ALA A 10 7.18 11.41 -7.80
C ALA A 10 8.26 11.30 -8.89
N GLU A 11 8.11 12.06 -9.97
CA GLU A 11 9.06 12.09 -11.08
C GLU A 11 10.47 12.53 -10.66
N LYS A 12 10.58 13.57 -9.82
CA LYS A 12 11.87 14.05 -9.28
C LYS A 12 12.48 13.05 -8.30
N ALA A 13 11.65 12.39 -7.49
CA ALA A 13 12.12 11.37 -6.55
C ALA A 13 12.73 10.18 -7.31
N LEU A 14 12.10 9.73 -8.40
CA LEU A 14 12.61 8.68 -9.26
C LEU A 14 13.97 9.03 -9.89
N GLU A 15 14.08 10.21 -10.49
CA GLU A 15 15.34 10.69 -11.10
C GLU A 15 16.47 10.79 -10.07
N ARG A 16 16.17 11.32 -8.88
CA ARG A 16 17.15 11.43 -7.82
C ARG A 16 17.66 10.05 -7.38
N MET A 17 16.74 9.12 -7.10
CA MET A 17 17.09 7.79 -6.58
C MET A 17 17.71 6.89 -7.65
N GLN A 18 17.43 7.13 -8.93
CA GLN A 18 18.14 6.48 -10.03
C GLN A 18 19.65 6.74 -9.94
N VAL A 19 20.06 7.98 -9.63
CA VAL A 19 21.48 8.37 -9.56
C VAL A 19 22.09 8.03 -8.19
N SER A 20 21.39 8.35 -7.10
CA SER A 20 21.95 8.19 -5.74
C SER A 20 21.77 6.80 -5.15
N GLY A 21 20.97 5.94 -5.77
CA GLY A 21 20.46 4.73 -5.13
C GLY A 21 19.40 5.03 -4.08
N GLY A 22 18.76 3.98 -3.59
CA GLY A 22 17.68 4.07 -2.61
C GLY A 22 16.32 3.75 -3.22
N TRP A 23 15.26 3.93 -2.42
CA TRP A 23 13.95 3.36 -2.73
C TRP A 23 12.90 4.46 -2.90
N VAL A 24 12.03 4.28 -3.90
CA VAL A 24 10.86 5.14 -4.12
C VAL A 24 9.61 4.30 -3.94
N MET A 25 8.71 4.72 -3.05
CA MET A 25 7.41 4.09 -2.84
C MET A 25 6.30 4.97 -3.43
N LEU A 26 5.71 4.53 -4.54
CA LEU A 26 4.56 5.18 -5.16
C LEU A 26 3.28 4.47 -4.72
N GLN A 27 2.52 5.11 -3.85
CA GLN A 27 1.28 4.55 -3.32
C GLN A 27 0.07 5.04 -4.10
N ASN A 28 -0.93 4.17 -4.25
CA ASN A 28 -2.24 4.45 -4.84
C ASN A 28 -2.14 4.94 -6.29
N ILE A 29 -1.32 4.25 -7.11
CA ILE A 29 -1.04 4.64 -8.49
C ILE A 29 -2.31 4.69 -9.36
N GLU A 30 -3.34 3.93 -9.02
CA GLU A 30 -4.63 3.88 -9.71
C GLU A 30 -5.37 5.23 -9.68
N LEU A 31 -5.09 6.09 -8.70
CA LEU A 31 -5.72 7.40 -8.58
C LEU A 31 -5.24 8.40 -9.64
N VAL A 32 -4.14 8.10 -10.34
CA VAL A 32 -3.52 8.97 -11.35
C VAL A 32 -3.47 8.28 -12.72
N ALA A 33 -4.57 7.62 -13.12
CA ALA A 33 -4.68 6.82 -14.34
C ALA A 33 -4.12 7.49 -15.61
N ARG A 34 -4.35 8.80 -15.81
CA ARG A 34 -3.85 9.54 -16.99
C ARG A 34 -2.33 9.67 -17.03
N TRP A 35 -1.67 9.60 -15.88
CA TRP A 35 -0.22 9.72 -15.75
C TRP A 35 0.51 8.37 -15.86
N LEU A 36 -0.18 7.25 -15.64
CA LEU A 36 0.44 5.92 -15.66
C LEU A 36 1.18 5.56 -16.96
N PRO A 37 0.70 5.92 -18.17
CA PRO A 37 1.46 5.69 -19.40
C PRO A 37 2.77 6.50 -19.46
N LYS A 38 2.82 7.66 -18.79
CA LYS A 38 4.05 8.46 -18.66
C LYS A 38 5.00 7.82 -17.65
N LEU A 39 4.46 7.34 -16.52
CA LEU A 39 5.24 6.60 -15.52
C LEU A 39 5.88 5.35 -16.13
N GLU A 40 5.11 4.56 -16.89
CA GLU A 40 5.58 3.35 -17.58
C GLU A 40 6.84 3.62 -18.43
N LYS A 41 6.75 4.57 -19.37
CA LYS A 41 7.88 4.97 -20.21
C LYS A 41 9.07 5.47 -19.40
N LYS A 42 8.79 6.18 -18.31
CA LYS A 42 9.86 6.68 -17.44
C LYS A 42 10.58 5.54 -16.75
N LEU A 43 9.86 4.56 -16.19
CA LEU A 43 10.47 3.39 -15.56
C LEU A 43 11.34 2.59 -16.52
N GLU A 44 10.94 2.44 -17.79
CA GLU A 44 11.75 1.77 -18.82
C GLU A 44 13.11 2.48 -19.02
N VAL A 45 13.11 3.81 -19.11
CA VAL A 45 14.34 4.60 -19.28
C VAL A 45 15.19 4.60 -18.01
N LEU A 46 14.58 4.66 -16.84
CA LEU A 46 15.31 4.78 -15.57
C LEU A 46 16.12 3.53 -15.23
N ILE A 47 15.74 2.35 -15.75
CA ILE A 47 16.47 1.09 -15.52
C ILE A 47 17.87 1.15 -16.14
N GLU A 48 18.00 1.80 -17.30
CA GLU A 48 19.29 1.97 -17.96
C GLU A 48 20.17 2.94 -17.16
N GLY A 49 21.32 2.45 -16.69
CA GLY A 49 22.24 3.25 -15.88
C GLY A 49 21.75 3.54 -14.45
N ALA A 50 20.73 2.81 -13.96
CA ALA A 50 20.30 2.91 -12.58
C ALA A 50 21.42 2.52 -11.60
N HIS A 51 21.49 3.22 -10.47
CA HIS A 51 22.30 2.82 -9.33
C HIS A 51 21.90 1.39 -8.88
N PRO A 52 22.86 0.52 -8.48
CA PRO A 52 22.57 -0.87 -8.10
C PRO A 52 21.52 -1.05 -7.00
N ASP A 53 21.42 -0.08 -6.08
CA ASP A 53 20.45 -0.05 -4.98
C ASP A 53 19.12 0.66 -5.30
N PHE A 54 18.93 1.13 -6.53
CA PHE A 54 17.68 1.77 -6.93
C PHE A 54 16.53 0.76 -6.95
N ARG A 55 15.47 1.03 -6.18
CA ARG A 55 14.25 0.21 -6.16
C ARG A 55 13.01 1.09 -6.26
N VAL A 56 12.02 0.63 -7.01
CA VAL A 56 10.71 1.27 -7.09
C VAL A 56 9.66 0.29 -6.59
N PHE A 57 8.88 0.71 -5.61
CA PHE A 57 7.75 -0.03 -5.06
C PHE A 57 6.46 0.68 -5.46
N LEU A 58 5.50 -0.09 -5.95
CA LEU A 58 4.20 0.42 -6.39
C LEU A 58 3.11 -0.23 -5.53
N SER A 59 2.16 0.57 -5.01
CA SER A 59 0.92 0.04 -4.44
C SER A 59 -0.28 0.46 -5.28
N SER A 60 -1.18 -0.50 -5.51
CA SER A 60 -2.42 -0.30 -6.26
C SER A 60 -3.49 -1.25 -5.77
N LEU A 61 -4.75 -0.83 -5.80
CA LEU A 61 -5.85 -1.78 -5.89
C LEU A 61 -5.88 -2.43 -7.30
N PRO A 62 -6.38 -3.67 -7.44
CA PRO A 62 -6.53 -4.30 -8.75
C PRO A 62 -7.50 -3.51 -9.63
N GLN A 63 -6.97 -2.81 -10.63
CA GLN A 63 -7.76 -2.01 -11.57
C GLN A 63 -7.23 -2.10 -12.99
N LYS A 64 -8.13 -2.01 -13.97
CA LYS A 64 -7.80 -2.05 -15.42
C LYS A 64 -6.98 -0.85 -15.90
N VAL A 65 -6.90 0.21 -15.10
CA VAL A 65 -6.16 1.43 -15.46
C VAL A 65 -4.65 1.26 -15.34
N VAL A 66 -4.18 0.29 -14.56
CA VAL A 66 -2.75 0.03 -14.42
C VAL A 66 -2.21 -0.58 -15.71
N PRO A 67 -1.22 0.04 -16.37
CA PRO A 67 -0.67 -0.47 -17.61
C PRO A 67 -0.14 -1.91 -17.47
N VAL A 68 -0.46 -2.73 -18.46
CA VAL A 68 -0.04 -4.14 -18.51
C VAL A 68 1.48 -4.26 -18.43
N GLN A 69 2.21 -3.35 -19.07
CA GLN A 69 3.67 -3.35 -19.08
C GLN A 69 4.28 -3.15 -17.68
N ILE A 70 3.70 -2.25 -16.86
CA ILE A 70 4.08 -2.10 -15.45
C ILE A 70 3.89 -3.43 -14.72
N LEU A 71 2.76 -4.11 -14.94
CA LEU A 71 2.49 -5.40 -14.30
C LEU A 71 3.42 -6.51 -14.79
N GLN A 72 3.79 -6.53 -16.07
CA GLN A 72 4.68 -7.53 -16.64
C GLN A 72 6.13 -7.37 -16.16
N ASN A 73 6.59 -6.13 -16.03
CA ASN A 73 7.96 -5.81 -15.62
C ASN A 73 8.15 -5.71 -14.09
N SER A 74 7.09 -5.96 -13.32
CA SER A 74 7.14 -5.88 -11.84
C SER A 74 7.02 -7.25 -11.17
N ILE A 75 7.68 -7.38 -10.02
CA ILE A 75 7.39 -8.43 -9.05
C ILE A 75 6.06 -8.08 -8.37
N LYS A 76 5.10 -9.02 -8.41
CA LYS A 76 3.74 -8.82 -7.89
C LYS A 76 3.58 -9.50 -6.54
N LEU A 77 3.15 -8.74 -5.54
CA LEU A 77 2.80 -9.22 -4.22
C LEU A 77 1.33 -8.88 -3.96
N THR A 78 0.53 -9.88 -3.59
CA THR A 78 -0.86 -9.70 -3.18
C THR A 78 -0.94 -9.73 -1.66
N ASN A 79 -1.50 -8.67 -1.07
CA ASN A 79 -1.82 -8.64 0.35
C ASN A 79 -3.33 -8.87 0.51
N GLU A 80 -3.71 -10.13 0.70
CA GLU A 80 -5.10 -10.50 0.94
C GLU A 80 -5.38 -10.58 2.44
N PRO A 81 -6.60 -10.22 2.89
CA PRO A 81 -6.97 -10.42 4.28
C PRO A 81 -6.86 -11.91 4.65
N PRO A 82 -6.51 -12.24 5.91
CA PRO A 82 -6.40 -13.62 6.36
C PRO A 82 -7.70 -14.38 6.11
N SER A 83 -7.57 -15.63 5.66
CA SER A 83 -8.72 -16.51 5.46
C SER A 83 -9.11 -17.19 6.77
N GLY A 84 -10.43 -17.31 7.00
CA GLY A 84 -11.00 -18.01 8.13
C GLY A 84 -11.40 -17.12 9.31
N LEU A 85 -12.50 -17.52 9.96
CA LEU A 85 -13.15 -16.78 11.05
C LEU A 85 -12.19 -16.43 12.18
N ARG A 86 -11.40 -17.41 12.66
CA ARG A 86 -10.48 -17.21 13.79
C ARG A 86 -9.41 -16.15 13.48
N ALA A 87 -8.81 -16.19 12.30
CA ALA A 87 -7.75 -15.26 11.92
C ALA A 87 -8.31 -13.84 11.71
N ASN A 88 -9.52 -13.73 11.13
CA ASN A 88 -10.24 -12.47 11.03
C ASN A 88 -10.58 -11.88 12.40
N MET A 89 -11.12 -12.71 13.30
CA MET A 89 -11.48 -12.29 14.65
C MET A 89 -10.25 -11.82 15.44
N LEU A 90 -9.12 -12.52 15.35
CA LEU A 90 -7.87 -12.11 16.01
C LEU A 90 -7.35 -10.77 15.48
N ARG A 91 -7.38 -10.57 14.16
CA ARG A 91 -6.97 -9.30 13.52
C ARG A 91 -7.88 -8.13 13.91
N ALA A 92 -9.20 -8.33 13.92
CA ALA A 92 -10.15 -7.32 14.35
C ALA A 92 -9.96 -6.99 15.84
N TYR A 93 -9.83 -8.02 16.68
CA TYR A 93 -9.63 -7.85 18.11
C TYR A 93 -8.31 -7.16 18.46
N ALA A 94 -7.24 -7.40 17.67
CA ALA A 94 -5.94 -6.74 17.83
C ALA A 94 -5.97 -5.22 17.52
N SER A 95 -7.05 -4.70 16.94
CA SER A 95 -7.20 -3.26 16.69
C SER A 95 -7.59 -2.47 17.96
N PHE A 96 -7.91 -3.16 19.06
CA PHE A 96 -8.27 -2.58 20.35
C PHE A 96 -7.10 -2.71 21.34
N ASN A 97 -6.64 -1.59 21.88
CA ASN A 97 -5.48 -1.53 22.78
C ASN A 97 -5.90 -1.40 24.26
N GLU A 98 -4.93 -1.48 25.18
CA GLU A 98 -5.15 -1.38 26.64
C GLU A 98 -5.92 -0.13 27.04
N SER A 99 -5.68 1.00 26.37
CA SER A 99 -6.39 2.25 26.66
C SER A 99 -7.91 2.16 26.45
N VAL A 100 -8.37 1.35 25.48
CA VAL A 100 -9.81 1.13 25.26
C VAL A 100 -10.41 0.31 26.40
N TRP A 101 -9.66 -0.67 26.92
CA TRP A 101 -10.11 -1.53 28.01
C TRP A 101 -10.14 -0.80 29.35
N GLU A 102 -9.12 0.01 29.63
CA GLU A 102 -8.97 0.76 30.87
C GLU A 102 -9.85 2.00 30.95
N GLY A 103 -10.23 2.57 29.80
CA GLY A 103 -11.13 3.73 29.70
C GLY A 103 -12.59 3.45 30.07
N CYS A 104 -12.96 2.19 30.36
CA CYS A 104 -14.31 1.79 30.71
C CYS A 104 -14.36 1.11 32.08
N GLY A 105 -15.15 1.65 33.01
CA GLY A 105 -15.40 1.03 34.31
C GLY A 105 -16.18 -0.29 34.25
N LYS A 106 -16.75 -0.63 33.08
CA LYS A 106 -17.52 -1.85 32.80
C LYS A 106 -16.79 -2.74 31.79
N GLN A 107 -15.61 -3.22 32.20
CA GLN A 107 -14.71 -3.94 31.29
C GLN A 107 -15.28 -5.26 30.77
N SER A 108 -16.12 -5.94 31.56
CA SER A 108 -16.70 -7.23 31.17
C SER A 108 -17.68 -7.08 30.00
N GLU A 109 -18.58 -6.11 30.10
CA GLU A 109 -19.57 -5.79 29.08
C GLU A 109 -18.90 -5.26 27.82
N LEU A 110 -17.89 -4.39 27.97
CA LEU A 110 -17.11 -3.91 26.84
C LEU A 110 -16.43 -5.05 26.08
N LYS A 111 -15.78 -5.99 26.79
CA LYS A 111 -15.13 -7.16 26.16
C LYS A 111 -16.13 -8.04 25.42
N ALA A 112 -17.33 -8.26 25.98
CA ALA A 112 -18.38 -9.05 25.34
C ALA A 112 -18.94 -8.37 24.08
N ILE A 113 -19.13 -7.05 24.11
CA ILE A 113 -19.58 -6.26 22.96
C ILE A 113 -18.51 -6.25 21.86
N VAL A 114 -17.25 -5.98 22.21
CA VAL A 114 -16.15 -5.94 21.23
C VAL A 114 -15.94 -7.33 20.61
N PHE A 115 -16.03 -8.40 21.39
CA PHE A 115 -15.98 -9.76 20.85
C PHE A 115 -17.11 -10.00 19.84
N SER A 116 -18.36 -9.68 20.21
CA SER A 116 -19.52 -9.82 19.33
C SER A 116 -19.38 -9.00 18.04
N LEU A 117 -18.85 -7.78 18.15
CA LEU A 117 -18.58 -6.92 17.01
C LEU A 117 -17.49 -7.50 16.09
N CYS A 118 -16.39 -8.00 16.66
CA CYS A 118 -15.31 -8.64 15.90
C CYS A 118 -15.73 -9.95 15.25
N PHE A 119 -16.68 -10.67 15.86
CA PHE A 119 -17.26 -11.88 15.29
C PHE A 119 -18.20 -11.58 14.13
N PHE A 120 -18.92 -10.46 14.19
CA PHE A 120 -19.85 -10.03 13.13
C PHE A 120 -19.12 -9.37 11.93
N HIS A 121 -17.99 -8.69 12.18
CA HIS A 121 -17.20 -8.00 11.15
C HIS A 121 -16.56 -8.96 10.14
#